data_AF-K3WME4-F1
#
_entry.id   AF-K3WME4-F1
#
_cell.length_a   1.000
_cell.length_b   1.000
_cell.length_c   1.000
_cell.angle_alpha   90.00
_cell.angle_beta   90.00
_cell.angle_gamma   90.00
#
_symmetry.space_group_name_H-M   'P 1'
#
loop_
_entity.id
_entity.type
_entity.pdbx_description
1 polymer ?
#
loop_
_entity_poly.entity_id
_entity_poly.type
_entity_poly.pdbx_seq_one_letter_code
_entity_poly.pdbx_strand_id
1 'polypeptide(L)'
;MPLVVFCGLPGAGKSFVATALVAYLRAHVQQDVEYITEASVHVDRRSGYNDSRAEKTTRSALKAAAEKAVNASTIVVLDALNYIKGVRYELFCKARAESTTYCVVYVDTPLALALERNAQREDQFDSKLIEELAARFEVPMEKNRWDNPLFHLTPEVLDSPDGMPLAQIADAIRFGKTVKAGLATKAAPVAETSFVQELDAVTNAIVEALLTYQREGNLADGLRVPKAQVLVQIQRTMPTSEARRHRRQFIKIAQLRPCVIAGIGDLFVEYLNQQA
;
A
#
# COMPACT_ATOMS: atom_id res chain seq x y z
N MET A 1 0.72 -5.86 4.69
CA MET A 1 1.94 -6.60 5.08
C MET A 1 3.02 -6.40 4.02
N PRO A 2 4.30 -6.42 4.40
CA PRO A 2 5.34 -5.67 3.70
C PRO A 2 5.66 -6.10 2.27
N LEU A 3 6.13 -5.14 1.48
CA LEU A 3 6.75 -5.38 0.17
C LEU A 3 8.25 -5.04 0.21
N VAL A 4 9.10 -6.04 -0.06
CA VAL A 4 10.55 -5.89 -0.27
C VAL A 4 10.84 -5.92 -1.76
N VAL A 5 11.49 -4.89 -2.28
CA VAL A 5 11.84 -4.77 -3.70
C VAL A 5 13.36 -4.79 -3.87
N PHE A 6 13.90 -5.83 -4.49
CA PHE A 6 15.31 -5.86 -4.87
C PHE A 6 15.53 -5.08 -6.16
N CYS A 7 16.67 -4.41 -6.29
CA CYS A 7 17.12 -3.82 -7.55
C CYS A 7 18.65 -3.92 -7.69
N GLY A 8 19.13 -3.87 -8.93
CA GLY A 8 20.54 -4.01 -9.26
C GLY A 8 20.76 -4.71 -10.60
N LEU A 9 21.99 -4.67 -11.10
CA LEU A 9 22.35 -5.27 -12.40
C LEU A 9 22.16 -6.80 -12.41
N PRO A 10 21.93 -7.42 -13.58
CA PRO A 10 22.16 -8.85 -13.73
C PRO A 10 23.57 -9.22 -13.23
N GLY A 11 23.71 -10.31 -12.48
CA GLY A 11 25.00 -10.70 -11.89
C GLY A 11 25.37 -9.99 -10.57
N ALA A 12 24.58 -9.01 -10.12
CA ALA A 12 24.88 -8.28 -8.88
C ALA A 12 24.75 -9.12 -7.58
N GLY A 13 24.04 -10.25 -7.60
CA GLY A 13 23.79 -11.05 -6.40
C GLY A 13 22.45 -10.78 -5.70
N LYS A 14 21.48 -10.15 -6.38
CA LYS A 14 20.12 -9.96 -5.87
C LYS A 14 19.49 -11.26 -5.35
N SER A 15 19.45 -12.29 -6.19
CA SER A 15 18.85 -13.59 -5.83
C SER A 15 19.58 -14.30 -4.69
N PHE A 16 20.88 -14.07 -4.54
CA PHE A 16 21.66 -14.58 -3.41
C PHE A 16 21.17 -13.97 -2.09
N VAL A 17 21.03 -12.64 -2.03
CA VAL A 17 20.49 -11.94 -0.86
C VAL A 17 19.00 -12.24 -0.66
N ALA A 18 18.20 -12.24 -1.72
CA ALA A 18 16.76 -12.47 -1.66
C ALA A 18 16.42 -13.88 -1.14
N THR A 19 17.15 -14.91 -1.60
CA THR A 19 16.98 -16.28 -1.12
C THR A 19 17.32 -16.39 0.37
N ALA A 20 18.43 -15.78 0.79
CA ALA A 20 18.82 -15.74 2.20
C ALA A 20 17.77 -15.02 3.07
N LEU A 21 17.24 -13.88 2.58
CA LEU A 21 16.17 -13.14 3.25
C LEU A 21 14.88 -13.95 3.36
N VAL A 22 14.45 -14.62 2.29
CA VAL A 22 13.25 -15.46 2.30
C VAL A 22 13.40 -16.61 3.29
N ALA A 23 14.56 -17.28 3.32
CA ALA A 23 14.86 -18.33 4.29
C ALA A 23 14.82 -17.79 5.73
N TYR A 24 15.46 -16.64 5.97
CA TYR A 24 15.46 -15.97 7.27
C TYR A 24 14.04 -15.62 7.72
N LEU A 25 13.24 -14.98 6.85
CA LEU A 25 11.86 -14.61 7.16
C LEU A 25 11.03 -15.83 7.50
N ARG A 26 11.04 -16.88 6.67
CA ARG A 26 10.29 -18.13 6.93
C ARG A 26 10.66 -18.81 8.24
N ALA A 27 11.89 -18.64 8.72
CA ALA A 27 12.34 -19.20 9.99
C ALA A 27 11.99 -18.33 11.21
N HIS A 28 11.87 -17.00 11.05
CA HIS A 28 11.76 -16.05 12.17
C HIS A 28 10.43 -15.30 12.23
N VAL A 29 9.54 -15.49 11.26
CA VAL A 29 8.23 -14.84 11.19
C VAL A 29 7.12 -15.87 11.02
N GLN A 30 5.94 -15.58 11.57
CA GLN A 30 4.78 -16.48 11.45
C GLN A 30 3.95 -16.19 10.19
N GLN A 31 4.18 -15.05 9.54
CA GLN A 31 3.47 -14.65 8.33
C GLN A 31 3.91 -15.44 7.10
N ASP A 32 2.99 -15.60 6.15
CA ASP A 32 3.31 -16.16 4.84
C ASP A 32 4.32 -15.29 4.11
N VAL A 33 5.30 -15.93 3.46
CA VAL A 33 6.34 -15.27 2.68
C VAL A 33 6.25 -15.70 1.22
N GLU A 34 5.75 -14.78 0.39
CA GLU A 34 5.66 -14.95 -1.05
C GLU A 34 6.96 -14.47 -1.70
N TYR A 35 7.61 -15.37 -2.46
CA TYR A 35 8.85 -15.07 -3.17
C TYR A 35 8.59 -15.01 -4.67
N ILE A 36 8.68 -13.81 -5.23
CA ILE A 36 8.38 -13.54 -6.64
C ILE A 36 9.69 -13.33 -7.41
N THR A 37 9.85 -14.10 -8.48
CA THR A 37 11.00 -14.12 -9.38
C THR A 37 10.51 -14.18 -10.83
N GLU A 38 11.42 -14.08 -11.81
CA GLU A 38 11.06 -14.30 -13.21
C GLU A 38 10.46 -15.70 -13.43
N ALA A 39 11.02 -16.72 -12.77
CA ALA A 39 10.55 -18.10 -12.86
C ALA A 39 9.12 -18.26 -12.27
N SER A 40 8.79 -17.57 -11.19
CA SER A 40 7.46 -17.65 -10.57
C SER A 40 6.34 -17.06 -11.43
N VAL A 41 6.69 -16.22 -12.42
CA VAL A 41 5.75 -15.65 -13.40
C VAL A 41 5.90 -16.28 -14.79
N HIS A 42 6.53 -17.45 -14.87
CA HIS A 42 6.75 -18.22 -16.10
C HIS A 42 7.53 -17.47 -17.19
N VAL A 43 8.45 -16.60 -16.78
CA VAL A 43 9.38 -15.92 -17.69
C VAL A 43 10.72 -16.62 -17.67
N ASP A 44 11.16 -17.13 -18.82
CA ASP A 44 12.54 -17.62 -18.97
C ASP A 44 13.51 -16.43 -18.97
N ARG A 45 14.51 -16.49 -18.10
CA ARG A 45 15.48 -15.42 -17.88
C ARG A 45 16.20 -14.98 -19.15
N ARG A 46 16.55 -15.91 -20.05
CA ARG A 46 17.32 -15.62 -21.27
C ARG A 46 16.47 -14.90 -22.31
N SER A 47 15.19 -15.26 -22.40
CA SER A 47 14.25 -14.66 -23.34
C SER A 47 13.57 -13.38 -22.81
N GLY A 48 13.42 -13.24 -21.49
CA GLY A 48 12.60 -12.19 -20.87
C GLY A 48 13.11 -10.77 -21.05
N TYR A 49 14.34 -10.60 -21.55
CA TYR A 49 15.05 -9.33 -21.67
C TYR A 49 15.77 -9.17 -23.01
N ASN A 50 15.53 -10.06 -23.99
CA ASN A 50 16.25 -10.05 -25.27
C ASN A 50 15.92 -8.84 -26.16
N ASP A 51 14.74 -8.25 -25.98
CA ASP A 51 14.29 -7.06 -26.67
C ASP A 51 13.38 -6.19 -25.77
N SER A 52 13.12 -4.96 -26.22
CA SER A 52 12.30 -3.99 -25.48
C SER A 52 10.87 -4.46 -25.18
N ARG A 53 10.29 -5.34 -26.02
CA ARG A 53 8.92 -5.84 -25.86
C ARG A 53 8.88 -6.96 -24.81
N ALA A 54 9.81 -7.91 -24.89
CA ALA A 54 9.99 -8.95 -23.90
C ALA A 54 10.27 -8.33 -22.54
N GLU A 55 11.22 -7.39 -22.49
CA GLU A 55 11.58 -6.66 -21.27
C GLU A 55 10.38 -5.95 -20.63
N LYS A 56 9.58 -5.23 -21.43
CA LYS A 56 8.34 -4.60 -20.94
C LYS A 56 7.34 -5.62 -20.41
N THR A 57 7.18 -6.74 -21.10
CA THR A 57 6.26 -7.81 -20.72
C THR A 57 6.68 -8.45 -19.40
N THR A 58 7.97 -8.77 -19.26
CA THR A 58 8.56 -9.30 -18.02
C THR A 58 8.36 -8.37 -16.84
N ARG A 59 8.68 -7.07 -16.99
CA ARG A 59 8.42 -6.07 -15.94
C ARG A 59 6.94 -6.01 -15.56
N SER A 60 6.05 -6.06 -16.54
CA SER A 60 4.60 -6.01 -16.30
C SER A 60 4.09 -7.25 -15.56
N ALA A 61 4.58 -8.43 -15.92
CA ALA A 61 4.21 -9.70 -15.28
C ALA A 61 4.67 -9.75 -13.81
N LEU A 62 5.93 -9.39 -13.55
CA LEU A 62 6.50 -9.32 -12.20
C LEU A 62 5.74 -8.32 -11.32
N LYS A 63 5.47 -7.12 -11.86
CA LYS A 63 4.66 -6.10 -11.18
C LYS A 63 3.27 -6.63 -10.86
N ALA A 64 2.56 -7.22 -11.83
CA ALA A 64 1.22 -7.74 -11.63
C ALA A 64 1.18 -8.86 -10.57
N ALA A 65 2.19 -9.73 -10.56
CA ALA A 65 2.33 -10.76 -9.52
C ALA A 65 2.53 -10.14 -8.14
N ALA A 66 3.42 -9.15 -8.01
CA ALA A 66 3.63 -8.42 -6.77
C ALA A 66 2.36 -7.69 -6.32
N GLU A 67 1.66 -7.00 -7.21
CA GLU A 67 0.40 -6.31 -6.90
C GLU A 67 -0.69 -7.26 -6.43
N LYS A 68 -0.76 -8.48 -6.99
CA LYS A 68 -1.70 -9.51 -6.57
C LYS A 68 -1.34 -10.09 -5.20
N ALA A 69 -0.05 -10.27 -4.93
CA ALA A 69 0.43 -10.89 -3.69
C ALA A 69 0.38 -9.93 -2.49
N VAL A 70 0.59 -8.62 -2.71
CA VAL A 70 0.59 -7.63 -1.63
C VAL A 70 -0.81 -7.53 -1.03
N ASN A 71 -0.95 -8.01 0.20
CA ASN A 71 -2.20 -8.02 0.96
C ASN A 71 -1.92 -7.77 2.47
N ALA A 72 -2.93 -7.97 3.31
CA ALA A 72 -2.86 -7.73 4.75
C ALA A 72 -2.20 -8.83 5.59
N SER A 73 -1.83 -9.99 5.02
CA SER A 73 -1.27 -11.15 5.75
C SER A 73 0.08 -11.65 5.24
N THR A 74 0.48 -11.30 4.02
CA THR A 74 1.67 -11.87 3.34
C THR A 74 2.83 -10.88 3.25
N ILE A 75 4.05 -11.33 3.54
CA ILE A 75 5.30 -10.62 3.23
C ILE A 75 5.68 -10.96 1.78
N VAL A 76 5.81 -9.96 0.92
CA VAL A 76 6.16 -10.16 -0.48
C VAL A 76 7.61 -9.75 -0.70
N VAL A 77 8.41 -10.67 -1.22
CA VAL A 77 9.78 -10.42 -1.65
C VAL A 77 9.85 -10.49 -3.17
N LEU A 78 10.06 -9.34 -3.82
CA LEU A 78 10.21 -9.24 -5.27
C LEU A 78 11.69 -9.21 -5.64
N ASP A 79 12.20 -10.33 -6.16
CA ASP A 79 13.53 -10.46 -6.74
C ASP A 79 13.45 -10.32 -8.26
N ALA A 80 13.79 -9.13 -8.72
CA ALA A 80 13.82 -8.76 -10.12
C ALA A 80 14.85 -7.65 -10.35
N LEU A 81 15.07 -7.26 -11.61
CA LEU A 81 16.03 -6.18 -11.92
C LEU A 81 15.61 -4.83 -11.34
N ASN A 82 14.32 -4.47 -11.43
CA ASN A 82 13.72 -3.22 -10.94
C ASN A 82 14.58 -1.95 -11.18
N TYR A 83 15.24 -1.90 -12.34
CA TYR A 83 16.28 -0.92 -12.67
C TYR A 83 15.73 0.45 -13.08
N ILE A 84 14.42 0.56 -13.34
CA ILE A 84 13.76 1.83 -13.68
C ILE A 84 13.02 2.34 -12.45
N LYS A 85 13.22 3.62 -12.13
CA LYS A 85 12.59 4.29 -10.98
C LYS A 85 11.07 4.30 -11.05
N GLY A 86 10.52 4.41 -12.27
CA GLY A 86 9.08 4.38 -12.52
C GLY A 86 8.43 3.09 -12.03
N VAL A 87 9.09 1.93 -12.22
CA VAL A 87 8.58 0.64 -11.74
C VAL A 87 8.59 0.59 -10.21
N ARG A 88 9.67 1.05 -9.57
CA ARG A 88 9.75 1.13 -8.10
C ARG A 88 8.70 2.07 -7.53
N TYR A 89 8.46 3.22 -8.18
CA TYR A 89 7.41 4.15 -7.79
C TYR A 89 6.00 3.53 -7.88
N GLU A 90 5.71 2.75 -8.93
CA GLU A 90 4.42 2.05 -9.06
C GLU A 90 4.23 1.00 -7.95
N LEU A 91 5.27 0.21 -7.66
CA LEU A 91 5.26 -0.76 -6.55
C LEU A 91 5.06 -0.08 -5.19
N PHE A 92 5.72 1.07 -4.97
CA PHE A 92 5.49 1.90 -3.80
C PHE A 92 4.05 2.42 -3.74
N CYS A 93 3.47 2.84 -4.86
CA CYS A 93 2.07 3.28 -4.91
C CYS A 93 1.11 2.16 -4.51
N LYS A 94 1.39 0.92 -4.95
CA LYS A 94 0.63 -0.25 -4.51
C LYS A 94 0.77 -0.48 -3.00
N ALA A 95 2.01 -0.49 -2.49
CA ALA A 95 2.25 -0.66 -1.05
C ALA A 95 1.54 0.43 -0.23
N ARG A 96 1.51 1.67 -0.75
CA ARG A 96 0.78 2.79 -0.17
C ARG A 96 -0.72 2.57 -0.16
N ALA A 97 -1.29 2.08 -1.26
CA ALA A 97 -2.73 1.80 -1.37
C ALA A 97 -3.16 0.75 -0.33
N GLU A 98 -2.35 -0.28 -0.14
CA GLU A 98 -2.56 -1.35 0.87
C GLU A 98 -2.15 -0.93 2.29
N SER A 99 -1.73 0.33 2.49
CA SER A 99 -1.28 0.88 3.78
C SER A 99 -0.22 0.01 4.46
N THR A 100 0.73 -0.51 3.67
CA THR A 100 1.77 -1.41 4.13
C THR A 100 3.16 -0.76 4.13
N THR A 101 4.12 -1.41 4.78
CA THR A 101 5.54 -1.10 4.72
C THR A 101 6.12 -1.52 3.38
N TYR A 102 7.11 -0.75 2.93
CA TYR A 102 7.78 -0.91 1.65
C TYR A 102 9.26 -0.67 1.87
N CYS A 103 10.14 -1.51 1.32
CA CYS A 103 11.58 -1.24 1.36
C CYS A 103 12.24 -1.62 0.03
N VAL A 104 13.30 -0.88 -0.32
CA VAL A 104 14.15 -1.19 -1.47
C VAL A 104 15.47 -1.75 -0.98
N VAL A 105 15.91 -2.86 -1.58
CA VAL A 105 17.24 -3.42 -1.36
C VAL A 105 18.02 -3.28 -2.67
N TYR A 106 18.97 -2.35 -2.67
CA TYR A 106 19.86 -2.10 -3.79
C TYR A 106 21.14 -2.91 -3.65
N VAL A 107 21.37 -3.83 -4.57
CA VAL A 107 22.63 -4.57 -4.66
C VAL A 107 23.52 -3.89 -5.71
N ASP A 108 24.46 -3.10 -5.21
CA ASP A 108 25.33 -2.22 -5.97
C ASP A 108 26.65 -2.90 -6.30
N THR A 109 26.63 -3.71 -7.36
CA THR A 109 27.83 -4.40 -7.85
C THR A 109 28.39 -3.67 -9.07
N PRO A 110 29.71 -3.38 -9.10
CA PRO A 110 30.35 -2.81 -10.27
C PRO A 110 30.10 -3.65 -11.53
N LEU A 111 29.90 -2.98 -12.68
CA LEU A 111 29.60 -3.65 -13.95
C LEU A 111 30.60 -4.75 -14.31
N ALA A 112 31.90 -4.51 -14.11
CA ALA A 112 32.95 -5.49 -14.39
C ALA A 112 32.74 -6.80 -13.59
N LEU A 113 32.48 -6.70 -12.29
CA LEU A 113 32.23 -7.86 -11.43
C LEU A 113 30.88 -8.53 -11.77
N ALA A 114 29.86 -7.74 -12.13
CA ALA A 114 28.57 -8.26 -12.56
C ALA A 114 28.69 -9.10 -13.85
N LEU A 115 29.50 -8.64 -14.82
CA LEU A 115 29.84 -9.37 -16.04
C LEU A 115 30.64 -10.65 -15.75
N GLU A 116 31.65 -10.57 -14.89
CA GLU A 116 32.43 -11.73 -14.45
C GLU A 116 31.54 -12.81 -13.83
N ARG A 117 30.70 -12.42 -12.86
CA ARG A 117 29.74 -13.32 -12.22
C ARG A 117 28.73 -13.89 -13.21
N ASN A 118 28.29 -13.09 -14.20
CA ASN A 118 27.38 -13.56 -15.23
C ASN A 118 28.00 -14.63 -16.13
N ALA A 119 29.28 -14.47 -16.51
CA ALA A 119 29.99 -15.44 -17.36
C ALA A 119 30.17 -16.82 -16.70
N GLN A 120 30.03 -16.92 -15.38
CA GLN A 120 30.09 -18.16 -14.62
C GLN A 120 28.74 -18.88 -14.51
N ARG A 121 27.66 -18.31 -15.07
CA ARG A 121 26.30 -18.88 -14.96
C ARG A 121 25.93 -19.71 -16.18
N GLU A 122 25.21 -20.80 -15.94
CA GLU A 122 24.59 -21.58 -17.03
C GLU A 122 23.46 -20.82 -17.74
N ASP A 123 22.74 -19.98 -17.00
CA ASP A 123 21.64 -19.13 -17.49
C ASP A 123 22.09 -17.67 -17.74
N GLN A 124 23.33 -17.50 -18.21
CA GLN A 124 23.93 -16.19 -18.43
C GLN A 124 23.11 -15.31 -19.38
N PHE A 125 23.10 -14.01 -19.10
CA PHE A 125 22.67 -12.99 -20.06
C PHE A 125 23.76 -12.70 -21.08
N ASP A 126 23.38 -12.16 -22.23
CA ASP A 126 24.33 -11.52 -23.13
C ASP A 126 25.02 -10.36 -22.40
N SER A 127 26.36 -10.33 -22.41
CA SER A 127 27.16 -9.25 -21.81
C SER A 127 26.74 -7.88 -22.33
N LYS A 128 26.40 -7.77 -23.63
CA LYS A 128 25.95 -6.51 -24.23
C LYS A 128 24.65 -6.02 -23.62
N LEU A 129 23.71 -6.93 -23.33
CA LEU A 129 22.46 -6.59 -22.64
C LEU A 129 22.73 -6.05 -21.23
N ILE A 130 23.70 -6.62 -20.50
CA ILE A 130 24.06 -6.14 -19.16
C ILE A 130 24.63 -4.72 -19.24
N GLU A 131 25.50 -4.43 -20.20
CA GLU A 131 26.04 -3.09 -20.45
C GLU A 131 24.93 -2.08 -20.78
N GLU A 132 23.99 -2.45 -21.66
CA GLU A 132 22.84 -1.62 -22.01
C GLU A 132 21.88 -1.40 -20.83
N LEU A 133 21.70 -2.40 -19.96
CA LEU A 133 20.93 -2.27 -18.72
C LEU A 133 21.65 -1.37 -17.71
N ALA A 134 22.97 -1.48 -17.60
CA ALA A 134 23.77 -0.63 -16.71
C ALA A 134 23.73 0.84 -17.13
N ALA A 135 23.84 1.12 -18.44
CA ALA A 135 23.72 2.48 -18.97
C ALA A 135 22.34 3.12 -18.71
N ARG A 136 21.28 2.30 -18.59
CA ARG A 136 19.90 2.72 -18.33
C ARG A 136 19.50 2.61 -16.84
N PHE A 137 20.39 2.15 -15.96
CA PHE A 137 20.06 1.87 -14.57
C PHE A 137 19.83 3.17 -13.80
N GLU A 138 18.62 3.35 -13.27
CA GLU A 138 18.26 4.50 -12.44
C GLU A 138 18.47 4.16 -10.96
N VAL A 139 19.65 4.50 -10.45
CA VAL A 139 20.08 4.23 -9.06
C VAL A 139 19.03 4.73 -8.06
N PRO A 140 18.57 3.88 -7.12
CA PRO A 140 17.63 4.31 -6.08
C PRO A 140 18.27 5.33 -5.16
N MET A 141 17.47 6.29 -4.70
CA MET A 141 17.95 7.38 -3.85
C MET A 141 17.16 7.41 -2.55
N GLU A 142 17.85 7.33 -1.41
CA GLU A 142 17.24 7.33 -0.08
C GLU A 142 16.39 8.57 0.21
N LYS A 143 16.74 9.72 -0.40
CA LYS A 143 15.99 10.99 -0.30
C LYS A 143 14.57 10.87 -0.86
N ASN A 144 14.35 9.93 -1.79
CA ASN A 144 13.03 9.67 -2.33
C ASN A 144 12.25 8.82 -1.33
N ARG A 145 11.15 9.37 -0.80
CA ARG A 145 10.27 8.64 0.11
C ARG A 145 9.83 7.27 -0.43
N TRP A 146 9.70 7.15 -1.75
CA TRP A 146 9.26 5.94 -2.44
C TRP A 146 10.37 4.93 -2.73
N ASP A 147 11.63 5.25 -2.43
CA ASP A 147 12.75 4.31 -2.42
C ASP A 147 13.23 4.00 -0.98
N ASN A 148 12.61 4.60 0.05
CA ASN A 148 13.00 4.48 1.45
C ASN A 148 12.03 3.57 2.24
N PRO A 149 12.51 2.75 3.20
CA PRO A 149 13.90 2.44 3.56
C PRO A 149 14.69 1.77 2.44
N LEU A 150 15.91 2.28 2.22
CA LEU A 150 16.87 1.80 1.22
C LEU A 150 18.02 1.07 1.92
N PHE A 151 18.17 -0.22 1.65
CA PHE A 151 19.36 -1.00 2.02
C PHE A 151 20.32 -1.03 0.84
N HIS A 152 21.52 -0.48 1.02
CA HIS A 152 22.55 -0.43 -0.01
C HIS A 152 23.62 -1.47 0.29
N LEU A 153 23.75 -2.48 -0.58
CA LEU A 153 24.62 -3.63 -0.41
C LEU A 153 25.68 -3.63 -1.50
N THR A 154 26.94 -3.43 -1.14
CA THR A 154 28.07 -3.56 -2.05
C THR A 154 28.69 -4.97 -1.93
N PRO A 155 29.54 -5.41 -2.89
CA PRO A 155 30.25 -6.68 -2.77
C PRO A 155 31.04 -6.82 -1.47
N GLU A 156 31.70 -5.75 -1.03
CA GLU A 156 32.48 -5.75 0.22
C GLU A 156 31.60 -6.02 1.44
N VAL A 157 30.38 -5.47 1.43
CA VAL A 157 29.38 -5.77 2.47
C VAL A 157 29.00 -7.23 2.40
N LEU A 158 28.63 -7.76 1.22
CA LEU A 158 28.16 -9.13 1.05
C LEU A 158 29.22 -10.21 1.35
N ASP A 159 30.50 -9.91 1.12
CA ASP A 159 31.60 -10.85 1.37
C ASP A 159 32.02 -10.89 2.84
N SER A 160 31.49 -9.99 3.68
CA SER A 160 31.76 -9.98 5.12
C SER A 160 30.90 -11.02 5.87
N PRO A 161 31.39 -11.64 6.97
CA PRO A 161 30.69 -12.72 7.67
C PRO A 161 29.28 -12.37 8.18
N ASP A 162 29.07 -11.12 8.59
CA ASP A 162 27.77 -10.58 9.05
C ASP A 162 27.18 -9.59 8.03
N GLY A 163 27.61 -9.73 6.78
CA GLY A 163 27.42 -8.75 5.72
C GLY A 163 26.00 -8.53 5.25
N MET A 164 25.16 -9.57 5.34
CA MET A 164 23.77 -9.47 4.94
C MET A 164 22.92 -8.94 6.08
N PRO A 165 22.30 -7.75 5.97
CA PRO A 165 21.50 -7.17 7.03
C PRO A 165 20.09 -7.79 7.08
N LEU A 166 19.97 -9.12 7.08
CA LEU A 166 18.69 -9.84 6.98
C LEU A 166 17.73 -9.48 8.12
N ALA A 167 18.24 -9.43 9.36
CA ALA A 167 17.49 -9.02 10.53
C ALA A 167 17.01 -7.56 10.43
N GLN A 168 17.88 -6.66 9.95
CA GLN A 168 17.55 -5.24 9.81
C GLN A 168 16.50 -5.02 8.71
N ILE A 169 16.59 -5.75 7.60
CA ILE A 169 15.56 -5.75 6.54
C ILE A 169 14.24 -6.25 7.12
N ALA A 170 14.26 -7.39 7.86
CA ALA A 170 13.08 -7.94 8.50
C ALA A 170 12.43 -6.96 9.50
N ASP A 171 13.23 -6.26 10.29
CA ASP A 171 12.75 -5.27 11.26
C ASP A 171 12.19 -4.04 10.54
N ALA A 172 12.87 -3.53 9.51
CA ALA A 172 12.40 -2.40 8.72
C ALA A 172 11.03 -2.69 8.09
N ILE A 173 10.79 -3.92 7.65
CA ILE A 173 9.51 -4.28 7.05
C ILE A 173 8.41 -4.60 8.06
N ARG A 174 8.75 -5.11 9.26
CA ARG A 174 7.76 -5.43 10.31
C ARG A 174 7.39 -4.24 11.18
N PHE A 175 8.37 -3.43 11.53
CA PHE A 175 8.25 -2.34 12.51
C PHE A 175 8.44 -0.96 11.89
N GLY A 176 8.78 -0.89 10.60
CA GLY A 176 8.89 0.36 9.87
C GLY A 176 7.57 1.12 9.74
N LYS A 177 7.66 2.39 9.38
CA LYS A 177 6.49 3.25 9.19
C LYS A 177 5.70 2.77 7.97
N THR A 178 4.43 2.41 8.18
CA THR A 178 3.53 2.09 7.08
C THR A 178 3.32 3.29 6.17
N VAL A 179 3.32 3.06 4.86
CA VAL A 179 3.05 4.10 3.89
C VAL A 179 1.53 4.26 3.81
N LYS A 180 0.96 5.17 4.59
CA LYS A 180 -0.50 5.37 4.59
C LYS A 180 -0.97 5.96 3.26
N ALA A 181 -1.99 5.36 2.67
CA ALA A 181 -2.77 5.98 1.60
C ALA A 181 -3.24 7.37 2.07
N GLY A 182 -3.07 8.37 1.22
CA GLY A 182 -3.75 9.64 1.47
C GLY A 182 -5.26 9.38 1.44
N LEU A 183 -6.06 10.13 2.19
CA LEU A 183 -7.52 9.96 2.17
C LEU A 183 -8.14 10.05 0.76
N ALA A 184 -7.43 10.67 -0.20
CA ALA A 184 -7.79 10.75 -1.62
C ALA A 184 -7.48 9.50 -2.46
N THR A 185 -6.72 8.52 -1.94
CA THR A 185 -6.30 7.30 -2.66
C THR A 185 -6.87 6.01 -2.06
N LYS A 186 -7.61 6.10 -0.95
CA LYS A 186 -8.52 5.02 -0.59
C LYS A 186 -9.59 5.01 -1.69
N ALA A 187 -9.69 3.92 -2.44
CA ALA A 187 -10.85 3.70 -3.30
C ALA A 187 -12.08 3.97 -2.43
N ALA A 188 -12.90 4.95 -2.83
CA ALA A 188 -14.15 5.18 -2.12
C ALA A 188 -14.86 3.81 -2.07
N PRO A 189 -15.37 3.38 -0.90
CA PRO A 189 -16.27 2.23 -0.89
C PRO A 189 -17.29 2.49 -1.99
N VAL A 190 -17.51 1.49 -2.86
CA VAL A 190 -18.43 1.63 -4.01
C VAL A 190 -19.74 2.13 -3.43
N ALA A 191 -20.01 3.42 -3.61
CA ALA A 191 -21.20 4.02 -3.07
C ALA A 191 -22.35 3.32 -3.78
N GLU A 192 -23.18 2.64 -2.99
CA GLU A 192 -24.41 2.04 -3.50
C GLU A 192 -25.15 3.13 -4.30
N THR A 193 -25.74 2.76 -5.44
CA THR A 193 -26.38 3.71 -6.37
C THR A 193 -27.44 4.61 -5.70
N SER A 194 -27.98 4.19 -4.56
CA SER A 194 -28.95 4.89 -3.73
C SER A 194 -28.36 5.73 -2.58
N PHE A 195 -27.03 5.78 -2.39
CA PHE A 195 -26.41 6.39 -1.20
C PHE A 195 -26.86 7.83 -0.94
N VAL A 196 -26.87 8.68 -1.97
CA VAL A 196 -27.27 10.10 -1.82
C VAL A 196 -28.74 10.22 -1.41
N GLN A 197 -29.60 9.38 -1.98
CA GLN A 197 -31.03 9.36 -1.65
C GLN A 197 -31.27 8.90 -0.22
N GLU A 198 -30.59 7.83 0.23
CA GLU A 198 -30.70 7.34 1.60
C GLU A 198 -30.09 8.32 2.60
N LEU A 199 -28.96 8.95 2.26
CA LEU A 199 -28.35 10.01 3.09
C LEU A 199 -29.32 11.15 3.35
N ASP A 200 -30.00 11.64 2.32
CA ASP A 200 -31.00 12.69 2.47
C ASP A 200 -32.22 12.22 3.29
N ALA A 201 -32.74 11.02 3.01
CA ALA A 201 -33.90 10.48 3.69
C ALA A 201 -33.64 10.23 5.19
N VAL A 202 -32.53 9.57 5.52
CA VAL A 202 -32.13 9.24 6.91
C VAL A 202 -31.88 10.51 7.72
N THR A 203 -31.08 11.44 7.20
CA THR A 203 -30.73 12.66 7.93
C THR A 203 -31.96 13.56 8.14
N ASN A 204 -32.89 13.60 7.16
CA ASN A 204 -34.13 14.34 7.31
C ASN A 204 -35.04 13.75 8.40
N ALA A 205 -35.20 12.42 8.40
CA ALA A 205 -36.03 11.73 9.40
C ALA A 205 -35.52 11.95 10.84
N ILE A 206 -34.21 11.96 11.05
CA ILE A 206 -33.60 12.23 12.36
C ILE A 206 -33.84 13.69 12.80
N VAL A 207 -33.66 14.66 11.91
CA VAL A 207 -33.94 16.08 12.21
C VAL A 207 -35.42 16.29 12.54
N GLU A 208 -36.33 15.66 11.81
CA GLU A 208 -37.77 15.75 12.08
C GLU A 208 -38.14 15.14 13.44
N ALA A 209 -37.57 13.98 13.78
CA ALA A 209 -37.77 13.36 15.09
C ALA A 209 -37.28 14.26 16.24
N LEU A 210 -36.07 14.81 16.11
CA LEU A 210 -35.48 15.73 17.08
C LEU A 210 -36.36 16.99 17.30
N LEU A 211 -36.74 17.66 16.21
CA LEU A 211 -37.53 18.89 16.28
C LEU A 211 -38.97 18.64 16.74
N THR A 212 -39.52 17.44 16.52
CA THR A 212 -40.84 17.06 17.04
C THR A 212 -40.76 16.86 18.55
N TYR A 213 -39.77 16.11 19.03
CA TYR A 213 -39.55 15.90 20.45
C TYR A 213 -39.31 17.20 21.23
N GLN A 214 -38.55 18.15 20.64
CA GLN A 214 -38.34 19.47 21.25
C GLN A 214 -39.60 20.36 21.25
N ARG A 215 -40.50 20.19 20.28
CA ARG A 215 -41.80 20.92 20.27
C ARG A 215 -42.74 20.47 21.38
N GLU A 216 -42.58 19.25 21.86
CA GLU A 216 -43.31 18.71 23.02
C GLU A 216 -42.74 19.22 24.36
N GLY A 217 -41.70 20.06 24.33
CA GLY A 217 -41.07 20.64 25.51
C GLY A 217 -39.96 19.79 26.13
N ASN A 218 -39.60 18.67 25.48
CA ASN A 218 -38.57 17.75 25.98
C ASN A 218 -37.15 18.15 25.50
N LEU A 219 -36.15 17.92 26.35
CA LEU A 219 -34.75 17.97 25.97
C LEU A 219 -34.32 16.62 25.41
N ALA A 220 -33.61 16.62 24.28
CA ALA A 220 -33.22 15.41 23.57
C ALA A 220 -31.98 14.75 24.19
N ASP A 221 -32.03 14.46 25.49
CA ASP A 221 -31.00 13.71 26.23
C ASP A 221 -31.42 12.24 26.33
N GLY A 222 -30.77 11.38 25.55
CA GLY A 222 -31.13 9.97 25.42
C GLY A 222 -32.27 9.69 24.44
N LEU A 223 -32.55 10.59 23.49
CA LEU A 223 -33.63 10.43 22.52
C LEU A 223 -33.29 9.34 21.49
N ARG A 224 -34.18 8.36 21.34
CA ARG A 224 -34.16 7.38 20.25
C ARG A 224 -34.71 8.00 18.98
N VAL A 225 -34.00 7.86 17.87
CA VAL A 225 -34.39 8.38 16.55
C VAL A 225 -34.43 7.26 15.51
N PRO A 226 -35.23 7.40 14.44
CA PRO A 226 -35.34 6.36 13.42
C PRO A 226 -34.01 6.14 12.70
N LYS A 227 -33.77 4.88 12.28
CA LYS A 227 -32.60 4.45 11.51
C LYS A 227 -31.24 4.73 12.19
N ALA A 228 -31.22 4.90 13.52
CA ALA A 228 -30.00 4.94 14.33
C ALA A 228 -30.18 4.07 15.59
N GLN A 229 -29.10 3.42 16.01
CA GLN A 229 -28.97 2.74 17.30
C GLN A 229 -28.39 3.67 18.37
N VAL A 230 -27.59 4.67 17.96
CA VAL A 230 -27.04 5.68 18.86
C VAL A 230 -28.14 6.64 19.31
N LEU A 231 -28.11 7.00 20.60
CA LEU A 231 -29.05 7.97 21.18
C LEU A 231 -28.58 9.40 20.94
N VAL A 232 -29.53 10.29 20.65
CA VAL A 232 -29.28 11.74 20.63
C VAL A 232 -29.10 12.22 22.07
N GLN A 233 -28.06 13.00 22.32
CA GLN A 233 -27.63 13.49 23.64
C GLN A 233 -27.40 15.00 23.59
N ILE A 234 -28.48 15.76 23.47
CA ILE A 234 -28.48 17.22 23.36
C ILE A 234 -29.21 17.78 24.59
N GLN A 235 -28.43 18.36 25.52
CA GLN A 235 -28.93 18.91 26.79
C GLN A 235 -29.52 20.32 26.67
N ARG A 236 -29.69 20.82 25.45
CA ARG A 236 -30.29 22.14 25.15
C ARG A 236 -31.28 22.06 24.00
N THR A 237 -32.14 23.07 23.89
CA THR A 237 -32.98 23.22 22.72
C THR A 237 -32.14 23.63 21.52
N MET A 238 -32.25 22.87 20.42
CA MET A 238 -31.57 23.14 19.15
C MET A 238 -32.56 23.81 18.20
N PRO A 239 -32.37 25.09 17.83
CA PRO A 239 -33.25 25.76 16.89
C PRO A 239 -33.33 25.04 15.53
N THR A 240 -34.47 25.12 14.87
CA THR A 240 -34.71 24.54 13.53
C THR A 240 -33.64 24.96 12.51
N SER A 241 -33.19 26.21 12.56
CA SER A 241 -32.16 26.76 11.67
C SER A 241 -30.79 26.08 11.89
N GLU A 242 -30.46 25.79 13.15
CA GLU A 242 -29.24 25.13 13.57
C GLU A 242 -29.24 23.66 13.16
N ALA A 243 -30.30 22.91 13.48
CA ALA A 243 -30.43 21.50 13.09
C ALA A 243 -30.33 21.31 11.56
N ARG A 244 -30.99 22.18 10.79
CA ARG A 244 -30.89 22.17 9.31
C ARG A 244 -29.50 22.55 8.80
N ARG A 245 -28.78 23.44 9.49
CA ARG A 245 -27.40 23.80 9.14
C ARG A 245 -26.46 22.60 9.36
N HIS A 246 -26.58 21.93 10.49
CA HIS A 246 -25.79 20.74 10.80
C HIS A 246 -26.07 19.61 9.81
N ARG A 247 -27.33 19.37 9.45
CA ARG A 247 -27.68 18.43 8.36
C ARG A 247 -26.96 18.75 7.05
N ARG A 248 -27.01 20.01 6.58
CA ARG A 248 -26.32 20.41 5.33
C ARG A 248 -24.80 20.23 5.40
N GLN A 249 -24.19 20.50 6.56
CA GLN A 249 -22.75 20.28 6.77
C GLN A 249 -22.42 18.80 6.73
N PHE A 250 -23.18 17.97 7.43
CA PHE A 250 -22.99 16.53 7.45
C PHE A 250 -23.15 15.91 6.05
N ILE A 251 -24.17 16.31 5.28
CA ILE A 251 -24.36 15.83 3.91
C ILE A 251 -23.12 16.11 3.04
N LYS A 252 -22.55 17.32 3.11
CA LYS A 252 -21.32 17.64 2.38
C LYS A 252 -20.14 16.76 2.82
N ILE A 253 -20.00 16.50 4.12
CA ILE A 253 -18.95 15.63 4.66
C ILE A 253 -19.13 14.20 4.18
N ALA A 254 -20.35 13.66 4.25
CA ALA A 254 -20.69 12.29 3.88
C ALA A 254 -20.62 12.06 2.36
N GLN A 255 -20.88 13.07 1.53
CA GLN A 255 -20.66 12.99 0.08
C GLN A 255 -19.17 12.95 -0.28
N LEU A 256 -18.30 13.61 0.50
CA LEU A 256 -16.84 13.54 0.32
C LEU A 256 -16.26 12.21 0.82
N ARG A 257 -16.93 11.56 1.78
CA ARG A 257 -16.53 10.28 2.37
C ARG A 257 -17.76 9.38 2.57
N PRO A 258 -18.20 8.67 1.52
CA PRO A 258 -19.35 7.77 1.61
C PRO A 258 -19.12 6.68 2.67
N CYS A 259 -20.20 6.31 3.36
CA CYS A 259 -20.23 5.22 4.33
C CYS A 259 -21.29 4.17 3.89
N VAL A 260 -21.32 3.04 4.57
CA VAL A 260 -22.37 2.02 4.36
C VAL A 260 -23.72 2.62 4.76
N ILE A 261 -24.77 2.37 3.97
CA ILE A 261 -26.11 2.98 4.17
C ILE A 261 -26.65 2.72 5.58
N ALA A 262 -26.45 1.51 6.11
CA ALA A 262 -26.88 1.12 7.45
C ALA A 262 -26.25 1.98 8.57
N GLY A 263 -25.07 2.59 8.34
CA GLY A 263 -24.35 3.40 9.31
C GLY A 263 -24.62 4.90 9.23
N ILE A 264 -25.40 5.38 8.25
CA ILE A 264 -25.64 6.82 8.06
C ILE A 264 -26.28 7.45 9.30
N GLY A 265 -27.26 6.77 9.90
CA GLY A 265 -28.01 7.30 11.03
C GLY A 265 -27.14 7.47 12.27
N ASP A 266 -26.37 6.43 12.62
CA ASP A 266 -25.45 6.46 13.77
C ASP A 266 -24.41 7.57 13.63
N LEU A 267 -23.77 7.68 12.46
CA LEU A 267 -22.78 8.72 12.19
C LEU A 267 -23.38 10.13 12.25
N PHE A 268 -24.62 10.31 11.81
CA PHE A 268 -25.28 11.60 11.89
C PHE A 268 -25.67 11.97 13.32
N VAL A 269 -26.14 11.01 14.13
CA VAL A 269 -26.42 11.22 15.56
C VAL A 269 -25.14 11.56 16.32
N GLU A 270 -24.07 10.82 16.10
CA GLU A 270 -22.75 11.12 16.70
C GLU A 270 -22.28 12.53 16.32
N TYR A 271 -22.44 12.91 15.05
CA TYR A 271 -22.13 14.27 14.60
C TYR A 271 -22.97 15.31 15.35
N LEU A 272 -24.29 15.13 15.47
CA LEU A 272 -25.16 16.05 16.21
C LEU A 272 -24.75 16.16 17.68
N ASN A 273 -24.43 15.05 18.34
CA ASN A 273 -23.98 15.02 19.73
C ASN A 273 -22.65 15.79 19.92
N GLN A 274 -21.78 15.83 18.91
CA GLN A 274 -20.54 16.62 18.96
C GLN A 274 -20.77 18.13 18.73
N GLN A 275 -21.93 18.52 18.18
CA GLN A 275 -22.28 19.93 17.94
C GLN A 275 -23.18 20.53 19.03
N ALA A 276 -23.67 19.68 19.94
CA ALA A 276 -24.56 20.03 21.05
C ALA A 276 -23.83 20.89 22.09
#